data_AF-A0A1V1TI39-F1
#
_entry.id   AF-A0A1V1TI39-F1
#
_cell.length_a   1.000
_cell.length_b   1.000
_cell.length_c   1.000
_cell.angle_alpha   90.00
_cell.angle_beta   90.00
_cell.angle_gamma   90.00
#
_symmetry.space_group_name_H-M   'P 1'
#
loop_
_entity.id
_entity.type
_entity.pdbx_description
1 polymer ?
#
loop_
_entity_poly.entity_id
_entity_poly.type
_entity_poly.pdbx_seq_one_letter_code
_entity_poly.pdbx_strand_id
1 'polypeptide(L)'
;MSPLAIILWFTFGGLFIATATIFAMLPSRYEKPSTTSGNASVSVQILVLGDIGRSPRMQYHALSIARHGGTVHLIGYDESPAHPDLVASPNVTIHGLALPPKILRSPSIPFIISGPLKVLWQVCTLLWVLGYGAPASTWLLVQNPPSIPTLAISFLVSVLRNTQLMVDWHNYGWTILAGTKGAEHPFVGLSKAYEIALAQTAPSANITVTHAMRHELRGAPYNIESPIVTLHDRPASIFQPLASASEREAFLTSLPATAPFAASVLEGKTKLIVSSTSWTPDEDFSLLLDALVSYAQASPAPIVAIITGKGPQKAAYEARIQALHAAGRLPGIRIQTAWLRIADYAALLRSADLGVCLHKSSSGVDLPMKVVDMFGSGLPVAAYSAYASFGELVRDGVNGRGFETAGQLAALLARLFGGREGAEELVRLREGARGESALRWDEEWDRVLGRVFGFTE
;
A
#
# COMPACT_ATOMS: atom_id res chain seq x y z
N MET A 1 39.58 -33.78 -5.50
CA MET A 1 38.18 -33.26 -5.43
C MET A 1 37.95 -32.36 -6.62
N SER A 2 36.78 -32.42 -7.26
CA SER A 2 36.47 -31.48 -8.35
C SER A 2 36.43 -30.04 -7.80
N PRO A 3 36.75 -29.02 -8.60
CA PRO A 3 36.60 -27.61 -8.20
C PRO A 3 35.18 -27.30 -7.68
N LEU A 4 34.17 -27.95 -8.27
CA LEU A 4 32.78 -27.88 -7.82
C LEU A 4 32.58 -28.44 -6.41
N ALA A 5 33.20 -29.58 -6.08
CA ALA A 5 33.12 -30.17 -4.74
C ALA A 5 33.80 -29.30 -3.68
N ILE A 6 34.92 -28.65 -4.02
CA ILE A 6 35.62 -27.73 -3.11
C ILE A 6 34.75 -26.50 -2.85
N ILE A 7 34.18 -25.89 -3.90
CA ILE A 7 33.25 -24.77 -3.76
C ILE A 7 32.06 -25.18 -2.90
N LEU A 8 31.41 -26.31 -3.19
CA LEU A 8 30.26 -26.79 -2.41
C LEU A 8 30.65 -27.01 -0.94
N TRP A 9 31.79 -27.63 -0.64
CA TRP A 9 32.24 -27.85 0.74
C TRP A 9 32.54 -26.57 1.50
N PHE A 10 33.21 -25.59 0.89
CA PHE A 10 33.45 -24.30 1.54
C PHE A 10 32.18 -23.49 1.70
N THR A 11 31.25 -23.58 0.75
CA THR A 11 29.97 -22.86 0.81
C THR A 11 29.03 -23.47 1.86
N PHE A 12 28.86 -24.80 1.86
CA PHE A 12 28.03 -25.50 2.85
C PHE A 12 28.68 -25.57 4.22
N GLY A 13 30.01 -25.73 4.30
CA GLY A 13 30.75 -25.66 5.56
C GLY A 13 30.75 -24.26 6.16
N GLY A 14 30.91 -23.22 5.34
CA GLY A 14 30.78 -21.83 5.77
C GLY A 14 29.35 -21.49 6.22
N LEU A 15 28.33 -21.96 5.48
CA LEU A 15 26.93 -21.81 5.87
C LEU A 15 26.62 -22.56 7.17
N PHE A 16 27.17 -23.76 7.36
CA PHE A 16 27.04 -24.54 8.59
C PHE A 16 27.69 -23.82 9.77
N ILE A 17 28.92 -23.31 9.61
CA ILE A 17 29.61 -22.56 10.67
C ILE A 17 28.88 -21.26 11.00
N ALA A 18 28.39 -20.51 9.99
CA ALA A 18 27.62 -19.29 10.21
C ALA A 18 26.30 -19.58 10.93
N THR A 19 25.59 -20.63 10.52
CA THR A 19 24.36 -21.11 11.16
C THR A 19 24.65 -21.55 12.59
N ALA A 20 25.68 -22.39 12.80
CA ALA A 20 26.11 -22.83 14.12
C ALA A 20 26.55 -21.67 15.02
N THR A 21 27.19 -20.63 14.47
CA THR A 21 27.60 -19.43 15.22
C THR A 21 26.38 -18.60 15.63
N ILE A 22 25.38 -18.44 14.74
CA ILE A 22 24.11 -17.78 15.07
C ILE A 22 23.37 -18.53 16.19
N PHE A 23 23.39 -19.87 16.17
CA PHE A 23 22.81 -20.69 17.24
C PHE A 23 23.67 -20.74 18.51
N ALA A 24 24.99 -20.60 18.41
CA ALA A 24 25.91 -20.65 19.55
C ALA A 24 26.03 -19.32 20.29
N MET A 25 25.89 -18.19 19.60
CA MET A 25 25.94 -16.84 20.20
C MET A 25 24.57 -16.33 20.68
N LEU A 26 23.51 -17.12 20.50
CA LEU A 26 22.09 -16.87 20.83
C LEU A 26 21.70 -15.38 20.94
N PRO A 27 20.90 -14.84 20.00
CA PRO A 27 20.51 -13.43 20.05
C PRO A 27 19.85 -13.10 21.39
N SER A 28 19.99 -11.85 21.84
CA SER A 28 19.43 -11.44 23.13
C SER A 28 17.94 -11.71 23.18
N ARG A 29 17.48 -12.28 24.30
CA ARG A 29 16.08 -12.65 24.50
C ARG A 29 15.35 -11.50 25.18
N TYR A 30 14.10 -11.31 24.81
CA TYR A 30 13.22 -10.41 25.53
C TYR A 30 12.89 -11.02 26.90
N GLU A 31 13.20 -10.27 27.93
CA GLU A 31 12.84 -10.55 29.31
C GLU A 31 11.77 -9.55 29.75
N LYS A 32 10.64 -10.07 30.24
CA LYS A 32 9.54 -9.21 30.69
C LYS A 32 10.00 -8.41 31.92
N PRO A 33 9.82 -7.08 31.96
CA PRO A 33 10.19 -6.28 33.13
C PRO A 33 9.49 -6.80 34.40
N SER A 34 10.21 -6.84 35.52
CA SER A 34 9.64 -7.21 36.82
C SER A 34 8.50 -6.26 37.18
N THR A 35 7.37 -6.81 37.66
CA THR A 35 6.10 -6.13 37.97
C THR A 35 6.19 -4.98 39.00
N THR A 36 7.36 -4.74 39.57
CA THR A 36 7.64 -3.66 40.54
C THR A 36 7.87 -2.29 39.91
N SER A 37 8.10 -2.19 38.60
CA SER A 37 8.08 -0.92 37.86
C SER A 37 6.72 -0.76 37.16
N GLY A 38 5.92 0.23 37.56
CA GLY A 38 4.62 0.51 36.97
C GLY A 38 4.64 0.56 35.44
N ASN A 39 3.58 0.01 34.83
CA ASN A 39 3.37 -0.19 33.39
C ASN A 39 4.62 -0.60 32.59
N ALA A 40 4.80 -1.90 32.36
CA ALA A 40 5.79 -2.39 31.40
C ALA A 40 5.58 -1.68 30.05
N SER A 41 6.56 -0.87 29.64
CA SER A 41 6.49 -0.15 28.36
C SER A 41 6.51 -1.15 27.21
N VAL A 42 5.52 -1.07 26.34
CA VAL A 42 5.42 -1.92 25.15
C VAL A 42 6.59 -1.62 24.23
N SER A 43 7.37 -2.64 23.88
CA SER A 43 8.48 -2.54 22.92
C SER A 43 8.17 -3.34 21.66
N VAL A 44 8.36 -2.74 20.49
CA VAL A 44 8.00 -3.33 19.19
C VAL A 44 9.11 -3.15 18.17
N GLN A 45 9.59 -4.25 17.59
CA GLN A 45 10.33 -4.23 16.34
C GLN A 45 9.33 -4.21 15.18
N ILE A 46 9.42 -3.23 14.29
CA ILE A 46 8.57 -3.14 13.10
C ILE A 46 9.45 -3.41 11.89
N LEU A 47 9.17 -4.49 11.15
CA LEU A 47 9.94 -4.90 9.99
C LEU A 47 9.19 -4.61 8.69
N VAL A 48 9.87 -3.91 7.80
CA VAL A 48 9.48 -3.71 6.41
C VAL A 48 10.65 -4.11 5.52
N LEU A 49 10.52 -5.21 4.76
CA LEU A 49 11.52 -5.56 3.75
C LEU A 49 11.30 -4.72 2.48
N GLY A 50 11.51 -3.41 2.62
CA GLY A 50 11.25 -2.36 1.64
C GLY A 50 11.75 -1.01 2.13
N ASP A 51 11.62 0.03 1.30
CA ASP A 51 11.98 1.41 1.65
C ASP A 51 11.01 1.96 2.71
N ILE A 52 11.55 2.35 3.86
CA ILE A 52 10.77 2.87 5.00
C ILE A 52 9.96 4.08 4.57
N GLY A 53 10.60 5.04 3.88
CA GLY A 53 9.95 6.28 3.45
C GLY A 53 8.77 6.07 2.49
N ARG A 54 8.64 4.88 1.90
CA ARG A 54 7.55 4.49 0.99
C ARG A 54 6.55 3.51 1.61
N SER A 55 6.64 3.30 2.92
CA SER A 55 5.81 2.34 3.64
C SER A 55 4.97 3.06 4.71
N PRO A 56 3.99 3.89 4.29
CA PRO A 56 3.29 4.82 5.18
C PRO A 56 2.56 4.11 6.33
N ARG A 57 1.85 3.01 6.06
CA ARG A 57 1.15 2.22 7.08
C ARG A 57 2.07 1.78 8.23
N MET A 58 3.26 1.29 7.90
CA MET A 58 4.24 0.83 8.90
C MET A 58 4.85 2.00 9.69
N GLN A 59 5.04 3.15 9.04
CA GLN A 59 5.41 4.38 9.74
C GLN A 59 4.29 4.88 10.67
N TYR A 60 3.03 4.72 10.28
CA TYR A 60 1.89 5.09 11.11
C TYR A 60 1.72 4.16 12.31
N HIS A 61 1.93 2.84 12.17
CA HIS A 61 2.05 1.94 13.32
C HIS A 61 3.15 2.39 14.28
N ALA A 62 4.34 2.72 13.76
CA ALA A 62 5.47 3.20 14.57
C ALA A 62 5.09 4.47 15.36
N LEU A 63 4.46 5.43 14.69
CA LEU A 63 4.02 6.68 15.31
C LEU A 63 2.94 6.48 16.37
N SER A 64 1.91 5.68 16.10
CA SER A 64 0.85 5.41 17.06
C SER A 64 1.39 4.72 18.32
N ILE A 65 2.26 3.72 18.17
CA ILE A 65 2.93 3.06 19.32
C ILE A 65 3.77 4.06 20.12
N ALA A 66 4.57 4.89 19.43
CA ALA A 66 5.45 5.87 20.06
C ALA A 66 4.67 6.96 20.82
N ARG A 67 3.52 7.39 20.29
CA ARG A 67 2.62 8.38 20.92
C ARG A 67 2.00 7.85 22.21
N HIS A 68 1.74 6.54 22.29
CA HIS A 68 1.28 5.86 23.51
C HIS A 68 2.42 5.49 24.48
N GLY A 69 3.63 6.02 24.25
CA GLY A 69 4.79 5.80 25.14
C GLY A 69 5.50 4.46 24.95
N GLY A 70 5.13 3.68 23.92
CA GLY A 70 5.87 2.48 23.54
C GLY A 70 7.18 2.80 22.83
N THR A 71 8.14 1.87 22.88
CA THR A 71 9.43 1.98 22.17
C THR A 71 9.36 1.22 20.86
N VAL A 72 9.83 1.84 19.77
CA VAL A 72 9.78 1.26 18.43
C VAL A 72 11.17 1.17 17.82
N HIS A 73 11.49 -0.01 17.29
CA HIS A 73 12.65 -0.24 16.43
C HIS A 73 12.18 -0.50 15.02
N LEU A 74 12.21 0.51 14.16
CA LEU A 74 11.75 0.42 12.78
C LEU A 74 12.87 -0.06 11.86
N ILE A 75 12.67 -1.18 11.20
CA ILE A 75 13.67 -1.92 10.44
C ILE A 75 13.26 -1.98 8.97
N GLY A 76 14.12 -1.53 8.07
CA GLY A 76 13.87 -1.53 6.63
C GLY A 76 14.97 -0.85 5.84
N TYR A 77 14.81 -0.70 4.52
CA TYR A 77 15.74 0.08 3.72
C TYR A 77 15.53 1.58 3.98
N ASP A 78 16.62 2.31 4.21
CA ASP A 78 16.61 3.75 4.43
C ASP A 78 17.07 4.46 3.14
N GLU A 79 16.22 4.43 2.11
CA GLU A 79 16.51 5.01 0.79
C GLU A 79 15.80 6.35 0.57
N SER A 80 14.60 6.52 1.12
CA SER A 80 13.83 7.77 1.05
C SER A 80 13.57 8.33 2.46
N PRO A 81 13.44 9.67 2.62
CA PRO A 81 13.13 10.27 3.92
C PRO A 81 11.85 9.70 4.54
N ALA A 82 11.94 9.31 5.81
CA ALA A 82 10.79 8.93 6.63
C ALA A 82 9.95 10.15 7.04
N HIS A 83 8.77 9.90 7.60
CA HIS A 83 7.85 10.91 8.11
C HIS A 83 8.56 11.81 9.14
N PRO A 84 8.45 13.15 9.06
CA PRO A 84 9.16 14.06 9.97
C PRO A 84 8.93 13.76 11.45
N ASP A 85 7.68 13.51 11.85
CA ASP A 85 7.33 13.17 13.24
C ASP A 85 7.99 11.87 13.72
N LEU A 86 8.30 10.94 12.81
CA LEU A 86 8.93 9.68 13.15
C LEU A 86 10.41 9.90 13.46
N VAL A 87 11.08 10.70 12.64
CA VAL A 87 12.48 11.09 12.84
C VAL A 87 12.65 11.95 14.09
N ALA A 88 11.66 12.79 14.41
CA ALA A 88 11.67 13.64 15.59
C ALA A 88 11.32 12.89 16.90
N SER A 89 10.76 11.69 16.82
CA SER A 89 10.29 10.95 18.00
C SER A 89 11.46 10.29 18.76
N PRO A 90 11.63 10.56 20.07
CA PRO A 90 12.67 9.91 20.87
C PRO A 90 12.39 8.42 21.12
N ASN A 91 11.14 7.98 20.92
CA ASN A 91 10.71 6.61 21.13
C ASN A 91 10.87 5.72 19.90
N VAL A 92 11.34 6.27 18.77
CA VAL A 92 11.54 5.52 17.52
C VAL A 92 13.03 5.51 17.18
N THR A 93 13.57 4.33 16.90
CA THR A 93 14.93 4.16 16.36
C THR A 93 14.85 3.43 15.04
N ILE A 94 15.44 4.00 13.99
CA ILE A 94 15.52 3.38 12.67
C ILE A 94 16.78 2.52 12.57
N HIS A 95 16.61 1.28 12.11
CA HIS A 95 17.66 0.32 11.85
C HIS A 95 17.67 -0.04 10.37
N GLY A 96 18.65 0.51 9.62
CA GLY A 96 18.76 0.31 8.19
C GLY A 96 19.18 -1.12 7.81
N LEU A 97 18.47 -1.74 6.87
CA LEU A 97 18.91 -2.96 6.19
C LEU A 97 19.94 -2.63 5.12
N ALA A 98 21.01 -3.41 5.06
CA ALA A 98 21.99 -3.30 3.99
C ALA A 98 21.38 -3.67 2.63
N LEU A 99 21.48 -2.76 1.65
CA LEU A 99 21.06 -3.04 0.28
C LEU A 99 21.91 -4.15 -0.34
N PRO A 100 21.32 -5.02 -1.19
CA PRO A 100 22.10 -5.97 -1.95
C PRO A 100 23.23 -5.28 -2.76
N PRO A 101 24.41 -5.91 -2.88
CA PRO A 101 25.51 -5.40 -3.69
C PRO A 101 25.06 -4.94 -5.07
N LYS A 102 25.61 -3.82 -5.56
CA LYS A 102 25.22 -3.22 -6.86
C LYS A 102 25.27 -4.24 -8.00
N ILE A 103 26.23 -5.16 -7.97
CA ILE A 103 26.37 -6.23 -8.97
C ILE A 103 25.14 -7.14 -9.05
N LEU A 104 24.53 -7.49 -7.91
CA LEU A 104 23.30 -8.29 -7.88
C LEU A 104 22.10 -7.48 -8.36
N ARG A 105 22.12 -6.15 -8.20
CA ARG A 105 21.06 -5.26 -8.67
C ARG A 105 21.16 -4.90 -10.16
N SER A 106 22.28 -5.23 -10.81
CA SER A 106 22.49 -4.95 -12.23
C SER A 106 21.60 -5.82 -13.12
N PRO A 107 21.02 -5.27 -14.20
CA PRO A 107 20.31 -6.07 -15.21
C PRO A 107 21.24 -7.02 -15.98
N SER A 108 22.57 -6.87 -15.86
CA SER A 108 23.55 -7.70 -16.55
C SER A 108 23.63 -9.14 -16.05
N ILE A 109 23.07 -9.46 -14.87
CA ILE A 109 23.08 -10.82 -14.32
C ILE A 109 21.69 -11.45 -14.45
N PRO A 110 21.55 -12.63 -15.08
CA PRO A 110 20.28 -13.32 -15.21
C PRO A 110 19.55 -13.47 -13.86
N PHE A 111 18.24 -13.23 -13.86
CA PHE A 111 17.41 -13.29 -12.64
C PHE A 111 17.51 -14.63 -11.90
N ILE A 112 17.73 -15.73 -12.63
CA ILE A 112 17.89 -17.06 -12.03
C ILE A 112 19.12 -17.18 -11.12
N ILE A 113 20.12 -16.31 -11.31
CA ILE A 113 21.32 -16.21 -10.48
C ILE A 113 21.17 -15.06 -9.48
N SER A 114 20.81 -13.87 -9.95
CA SER A 114 20.75 -12.68 -9.11
C SER A 114 19.60 -12.73 -8.09
N GLY A 115 18.49 -13.40 -8.39
CA GLY A 115 17.35 -13.58 -7.49
C GLY A 115 17.72 -14.36 -6.22
N PRO A 116 18.20 -15.61 -6.31
CA PRO A 116 18.62 -16.39 -5.14
C PRO A 116 19.72 -15.71 -4.31
N LEU A 117 20.71 -15.08 -4.96
CA LEU A 117 21.77 -14.37 -4.26
C LEU A 117 21.25 -13.12 -3.51
N LYS A 118 20.26 -12.40 -4.08
CA LYS A 118 19.58 -11.31 -3.37
C LYS A 118 18.83 -11.83 -2.15
N VAL A 119 18.11 -12.93 -2.29
CA VAL A 119 17.38 -13.54 -1.16
C VAL A 119 18.35 -13.96 -0.07
N LEU A 120 19.49 -14.59 -0.42
CA LEU A 120 20.51 -14.96 0.56
C LEU A 120 21.09 -13.73 1.28
N TRP A 121 21.36 -12.65 0.55
CA TRP A 121 21.79 -11.38 1.14
C TRP A 121 20.76 -10.82 2.13
N GLN A 122 19.48 -10.84 1.74
CA GLN A 122 18.37 -10.42 2.59
C GLN A 122 18.27 -11.28 3.84
N VAL A 123 18.39 -12.61 3.72
CA VAL A 123 18.43 -13.54 4.86
C VAL A 123 19.53 -13.16 5.85
N CYS A 124 20.77 -12.99 5.39
CA CYS A 124 21.89 -12.63 6.26
C CYS A 124 21.68 -11.29 6.95
N THR A 125 21.22 -10.28 6.19
CA THR A 125 20.99 -8.93 6.73
C THR A 125 19.85 -8.91 7.74
N LEU A 126 18.76 -9.61 7.45
CA LEU A 126 17.62 -9.73 8.36
C LEU A 126 18.01 -10.44 9.65
N LEU A 127 18.72 -11.58 9.57
CA LEU A 127 19.22 -12.28 10.75
C LEU A 127 20.15 -11.40 11.60
N TRP A 128 21.03 -10.63 10.96
CA TRP A 128 21.92 -9.70 11.65
C TRP A 128 21.13 -8.59 12.37
N VAL A 129 20.29 -7.85 11.66
CA VAL A 129 19.60 -6.69 12.23
C VAL A 129 18.53 -7.12 13.23
N LEU A 130 17.68 -8.10 12.89
CA LEU A 130 16.63 -8.59 13.78
C LEU A 130 17.16 -9.41 14.95
N GLY A 131 18.32 -10.07 14.81
CA GLY A 131 18.91 -10.88 15.88
C GLY A 131 19.82 -10.08 16.82
N TYR A 132 20.62 -9.17 16.26
CA TYR A 132 21.77 -8.58 16.94
C TYR A 132 21.84 -7.05 16.85
N GLY A 133 21.35 -6.45 15.76
CA GLY A 133 21.40 -5.00 15.56
C GLY A 133 20.37 -4.23 16.38
N ALA A 134 19.13 -4.71 16.41
CA ALA A 134 18.04 -4.12 17.16
C ALA A 134 17.89 -4.78 18.56
N PRO A 135 17.57 -4.01 19.62
CA PRO A 135 17.23 -4.56 20.93
C PRO A 135 16.04 -5.53 20.87
N ALA A 136 16.01 -6.51 21.77
CA ALA A 136 14.93 -7.48 21.85
C ALA A 136 13.65 -6.76 22.27
N SER A 137 12.54 -7.13 21.66
CA SER A 137 11.25 -6.47 21.88
C SER A 137 10.18 -7.48 22.24
N THR A 138 9.11 -6.98 22.86
CA THR A 138 7.94 -7.79 23.20
C THR A 138 7.28 -8.34 21.94
N TRP A 139 7.17 -7.48 20.92
CA TRP A 139 6.56 -7.79 19.64
C TRP A 139 7.53 -7.59 18.47
N LEU A 140 7.40 -8.45 17.46
CA LEU A 140 7.94 -8.26 16.12
C LEU A 140 6.74 -8.15 15.17
N LEU A 141 6.45 -6.93 14.72
CA LEU A 141 5.41 -6.63 13.75
C LEU A 141 6.00 -6.62 12.33
N VAL A 142 5.46 -7.42 11.42
CA VAL A 142 6.02 -7.63 10.09
C VAL A 142 5.01 -7.28 9.01
N GLN A 143 5.42 -6.47 8.04
CA GLN A 143 4.65 -6.24 6.82
C GLN A 143 4.73 -7.45 5.88
N ASN A 144 3.59 -8.01 5.49
CA ASN A 144 3.50 -8.98 4.39
C ASN A 144 2.62 -8.42 3.26
N PRO A 145 3.08 -8.39 2.00
CA PRO A 145 4.36 -8.88 1.45
C PRO A 145 5.56 -7.90 1.60
N PRO A 146 6.80 -8.32 1.26
CA PRO A 146 7.19 -9.62 0.69
C PRO A 146 7.28 -10.73 1.74
N SER A 147 6.74 -11.91 1.41
CA SER A 147 6.74 -13.06 2.31
C SER A 147 8.09 -13.79 2.35
N ILE A 148 8.78 -13.87 1.20
CA ILE A 148 10.11 -14.48 1.08
C ILE A 148 11.19 -13.37 1.14
N PRO A 149 12.23 -13.49 1.99
CA PRO A 149 12.41 -14.46 3.08
C PRO A 149 11.77 -14.02 4.41
N THR A 150 11.08 -12.88 4.43
CA THR A 150 10.66 -12.14 5.62
C THR A 150 9.93 -12.99 6.66
N LEU A 151 8.91 -13.77 6.26
CA LEU A 151 8.11 -14.55 7.21
C LEU A 151 8.94 -15.64 7.91
N ALA A 152 9.77 -16.38 7.15
CA ALA A 152 10.60 -17.45 7.73
C ALA A 152 11.63 -16.90 8.72
N ILE A 153 12.31 -15.79 8.35
CA ILE A 153 13.32 -15.20 9.23
C ILE A 153 12.68 -14.56 10.45
N SER A 154 11.53 -13.89 10.29
CA SER A 154 10.81 -13.31 11.42
C SER A 154 10.33 -14.38 12.38
N PHE A 155 9.82 -15.51 11.87
CA PHE A 155 9.44 -16.65 12.70
C PHE A 155 10.63 -17.19 13.48
N LEU A 156 11.74 -17.50 12.80
CA LEU A 156 12.94 -18.01 13.44
C LEU A 156 13.44 -17.06 14.55
N VAL A 157 13.55 -15.77 14.24
CA VAL A 157 14.03 -14.77 15.22
C VAL A 157 13.05 -14.61 16.38
N SER A 158 11.74 -14.66 16.13
CA SER A 158 10.73 -14.56 17.19
C SER A 158 10.88 -15.68 18.22
N VAL A 159 11.13 -16.91 17.77
CA VAL A 159 11.39 -18.07 18.64
C VAL A 159 12.70 -17.90 19.40
N LEU A 160 13.78 -17.54 18.71
CA LEU A 160 15.11 -17.38 19.32
C LEU A 160 15.12 -16.29 20.40
N ARG A 161 14.41 -15.18 20.16
CA ARG A 161 14.39 -14.01 21.04
C ARG A 161 13.26 -14.00 22.06
N ASN A 162 12.39 -15.02 22.10
CA ASN A 162 11.20 -15.01 22.95
C ASN A 162 10.29 -13.79 22.70
N THR A 163 10.11 -13.44 21.43
CA THR A 163 9.32 -12.29 20.97
C THR A 163 8.03 -12.80 20.33
N GLN A 164 6.92 -12.10 20.54
CA GLN A 164 5.65 -12.43 19.90
C GLN A 164 5.65 -11.92 18.44
N LEU A 165 5.32 -12.79 17.49
CA LEU A 165 5.29 -12.43 16.07
C LEU A 165 3.89 -11.96 15.67
N MET A 166 3.80 -10.76 15.12
CA MET A 166 2.57 -10.22 14.55
C MET A 166 2.77 -9.97 13.05
N VAL A 167 1.91 -10.53 12.21
CA VAL A 167 1.96 -10.32 10.75
C VAL A 167 0.84 -9.39 10.31
N ASP A 168 1.21 -8.28 9.68
CA ASP A 168 0.27 -7.35 9.04
C ASP A 168 0.14 -7.69 7.55
N TRP A 169 -1.01 -8.27 7.20
CA TRP A 169 -1.33 -8.78 5.87
C TRP A 169 -1.95 -7.67 5.02
N HIS A 170 -1.22 -7.26 4.00
CA HIS A 170 -1.62 -6.24 3.02
C HIS A 170 -1.99 -6.86 1.68
N ASN A 171 -1.38 -8.00 1.36
CA ASN A 171 -1.63 -8.80 0.16
C ASN A 171 -1.04 -10.20 0.37
N TYR A 172 -1.15 -11.06 -0.64
CA TYR A 172 -0.47 -12.35 -0.68
C TYR A 172 0.75 -12.26 -1.60
N GLY A 173 1.93 -12.68 -1.11
CA GLY A 173 3.14 -12.62 -1.92
C GLY A 173 3.05 -13.52 -3.16
N TRP A 174 2.34 -14.64 -3.06
CA TRP A 174 2.15 -15.57 -4.17
C TRP A 174 1.23 -15.01 -5.26
N THR A 175 0.25 -14.16 -4.96
CA THR A 175 -0.64 -13.56 -5.97
C THR A 175 0.08 -12.46 -6.75
N ILE A 176 0.92 -11.66 -6.09
CA ILE A 176 1.81 -10.70 -6.76
C ILE A 176 2.77 -11.44 -7.71
N LEU A 177 3.35 -12.54 -7.23
CA LEU A 177 4.22 -13.37 -8.06
C LEU A 177 3.44 -13.96 -9.25
N ALA A 178 2.21 -14.42 -9.05
CA ALA A 178 1.34 -14.92 -10.12
C ALA A 178 1.08 -13.86 -11.20
N GLY A 179 0.86 -12.60 -10.81
CA GLY A 179 0.69 -11.49 -11.75
C GLY A 179 1.92 -11.21 -12.61
N THR A 180 3.12 -11.55 -12.14
CA THR A 180 4.38 -11.31 -12.88
C THR A 180 4.89 -12.52 -13.66
N LYS A 181 4.62 -13.75 -13.19
CA LYS A 181 5.12 -15.01 -13.77
C LYS A 181 4.06 -15.86 -14.46
N GLY A 182 2.78 -15.55 -14.25
CA GLY A 182 1.64 -16.38 -14.62
C GLY A 182 1.21 -17.29 -13.48
N ALA A 183 -0.10 -17.48 -13.32
CA ALA A 183 -0.69 -18.26 -12.22
C ALA A 183 -0.25 -19.74 -12.22
N GLU A 184 -0.06 -20.32 -13.41
CA GLU A 184 0.36 -21.72 -13.59
C GLU A 184 1.86 -21.97 -13.37
N HIS A 185 2.63 -20.93 -13.07
CA HIS A 185 4.08 -21.08 -12.90
C HIS A 185 4.40 -21.88 -11.63
N PRO A 186 5.22 -22.96 -11.66
CA PRO A 186 5.45 -23.82 -10.49
C PRO A 186 5.93 -23.10 -9.23
N PHE A 187 6.76 -22.05 -9.40
CA PHE A 187 7.23 -21.22 -8.30
C PHE A 187 6.10 -20.46 -7.58
N VAL A 188 4.97 -20.17 -8.25
CA VAL A 188 3.77 -19.59 -7.62
C VAL A 188 3.15 -20.58 -6.66
N GLY A 189 2.97 -21.83 -7.09
CA GLY A 189 2.47 -22.92 -6.23
C GLY A 189 3.36 -23.14 -5.01
N LEU A 190 4.69 -23.14 -5.19
CA LEU A 190 5.65 -23.25 -4.09
C LEU A 190 5.57 -22.05 -3.13
N SER A 191 5.53 -20.83 -3.67
CA SER A 191 5.39 -19.60 -2.87
C SER A 191 4.09 -19.60 -2.06
N LYS A 192 2.98 -20.06 -2.67
CA LYS A 192 1.69 -20.21 -2.01
C LYS A 192 1.75 -21.21 -0.86
N ALA A 193 2.31 -22.40 -1.08
CA ALA A 193 2.47 -23.41 -0.04
C ALA A 193 3.36 -22.92 1.11
N TYR A 194 4.46 -22.23 0.79
CA TYR A 194 5.35 -21.60 1.77
C TYR A 194 4.61 -20.55 2.62
N GLU A 195 3.85 -19.65 1.97
CA GLU A 195 3.13 -18.60 2.68
C GLU A 195 2.02 -19.18 3.57
N ILE A 196 1.26 -20.17 3.08
CA ILE A 196 0.23 -20.88 3.87
C ILE A 196 0.86 -21.54 5.11
N ALA A 197 1.94 -22.30 4.93
CA ALA A 197 2.57 -23.02 6.03
C ALA A 197 3.06 -22.06 7.12
N LEU A 198 3.70 -20.95 6.75
CA LEU A 198 4.13 -19.96 7.73
C LEU A 198 2.98 -19.17 8.33
N ALA A 199 1.93 -18.88 7.57
CA ALA A 199 0.73 -18.22 8.10
C ALA A 199 0.08 -19.05 9.23
N GLN A 200 0.07 -20.38 9.07
CA GLN A 200 -0.49 -21.31 10.05
C GLN A 200 0.34 -21.41 11.33
N THR A 201 1.67 -21.44 11.21
CA THR A 201 2.53 -21.81 12.34
C THR A 201 3.23 -20.63 13.00
N ALA A 202 3.48 -19.54 12.27
CA ALA A 202 4.39 -18.50 12.73
C ALA A 202 3.76 -17.42 13.62
N PRO A 203 2.60 -16.81 13.27
CA PRO A 203 2.14 -15.61 13.94
C PRO A 203 1.43 -15.90 15.27
N SER A 204 1.83 -15.19 16.31
CA SER A 204 1.10 -15.07 17.57
C SER A 204 -0.19 -14.26 17.41
N ALA A 205 -0.21 -13.33 16.46
CA ALA A 205 -1.37 -12.53 16.08
C ALA A 205 -1.25 -12.05 14.63
N ASN A 206 -2.36 -11.63 14.03
CA ASN A 206 -2.40 -11.13 12.67
C ASN A 206 -3.24 -9.88 12.56
N ILE A 207 -2.84 -8.99 11.66
CA ILE A 207 -3.60 -7.82 11.24
C ILE A 207 -3.95 -8.02 9.77
N THR A 208 -5.17 -7.69 9.38
CA THR A 208 -5.57 -7.64 7.97
C THR A 208 -6.04 -6.25 7.58
N VAL A 209 -5.77 -5.86 6.34
CA VAL A 209 -6.30 -4.62 5.75
C VAL A 209 -7.83 -4.64 5.59
N THR A 210 -8.42 -5.83 5.48
CA THR A 210 -9.85 -6.04 5.19
C THR A 210 -10.47 -7.18 6.00
N HIS A 211 -11.78 -7.14 6.14
CA HIS A 211 -12.58 -8.24 6.67
C HIS A 211 -12.64 -9.41 5.68
N ALA A 212 -12.65 -9.17 4.38
CA ALA A 212 -12.57 -10.19 3.34
C ALA A 212 -11.28 -11.02 3.47
N MET A 213 -10.13 -10.36 3.64
CA MET A 213 -8.86 -11.04 3.88
C MET A 213 -8.86 -11.80 5.21
N ARG A 214 -9.46 -11.22 6.27
CA ARG A 214 -9.64 -11.94 7.54
C ARG A 214 -10.45 -13.21 7.36
N HIS A 215 -11.54 -13.16 6.59
CA HIS A 215 -12.37 -14.31 6.30
C HIS A 215 -11.58 -15.39 5.53
N GLU A 216 -10.83 -14.99 4.50
CA GLU A 216 -10.00 -15.92 3.72
C GLU A 216 -8.89 -16.56 4.56
N LEU A 217 -8.19 -15.78 5.40
CA LEU A 217 -7.15 -16.30 6.29
C LEU A 217 -7.70 -17.26 7.36
N ARG A 218 -8.95 -17.10 7.77
CA ARG A 218 -9.64 -18.05 8.67
C ARG A 218 -10.09 -19.32 7.96
N GLY A 219 -10.39 -19.24 6.66
CA GLY A 219 -10.85 -20.37 5.86
C GLY A 219 -9.72 -21.19 5.26
N ALA A 220 -10.08 -22.31 4.63
CA ALA A 220 -9.12 -23.10 3.86
C ALA A 220 -8.60 -22.29 2.65
N PRO A 221 -7.31 -22.39 2.30
CA PRO A 221 -6.32 -23.31 2.85
C PRO A 221 -5.56 -22.79 4.09
N TYR A 222 -5.73 -21.52 4.45
CA TYR A 222 -4.95 -20.88 5.51
C TYR A 222 -5.32 -21.40 6.90
N ASN A 223 -6.60 -21.47 7.26
CA ASN A 223 -7.08 -21.99 8.55
C ASN A 223 -6.30 -21.44 9.75
N ILE A 224 -5.96 -20.14 9.75
CA ILE A 224 -5.21 -19.53 10.84
C ILE A 224 -6.05 -19.57 12.11
N GLU A 225 -5.50 -20.11 13.19
CA GLU A 225 -6.15 -20.19 14.50
C GLU A 225 -5.82 -19.00 15.40
N SER A 226 -4.61 -18.43 15.29
CA SER A 226 -4.18 -17.29 16.10
C SER A 226 -5.09 -16.07 15.90
N PRO A 227 -5.14 -15.12 16.86
CA PRO A 227 -5.96 -13.91 16.73
C PRO A 227 -5.73 -13.19 15.40
N ILE A 228 -6.82 -12.74 14.78
CA ILE A 228 -6.79 -11.92 13.57
C ILE A 228 -7.71 -10.73 13.80
N VAL A 229 -7.15 -9.53 13.75
CA VAL A 229 -7.87 -8.26 13.79
C VAL A 229 -7.82 -7.60 12.42
N THR A 230 -8.88 -6.87 12.07
CA THR A 230 -8.89 -6.09 10.84
C THR A 230 -8.65 -4.63 11.20
N LEU A 231 -7.61 -4.04 10.62
CA LEU A 231 -7.30 -2.62 10.71
C LEU A 231 -7.36 -2.04 9.30
N HIS A 232 -8.44 -1.32 9.02
CA HIS A 232 -8.57 -0.60 7.76
C HIS A 232 -7.63 0.58 7.71
N ASP A 233 -7.08 0.84 6.53
CA ASP A 233 -6.35 2.08 6.28
C ASP A 233 -7.29 3.28 6.33
N ARG A 234 -6.76 4.38 6.84
CA ARG A 234 -7.47 5.65 6.98
C ARG A 234 -6.63 6.81 6.46
N PRO A 235 -7.27 7.90 6.04
CA PRO A 235 -6.57 8.98 5.37
C PRO A 235 -5.63 9.72 6.31
N ALA A 236 -4.43 10.03 5.81
CA ALA A 236 -3.49 10.91 6.49
C ALA A 236 -4.10 12.30 6.71
N SER A 237 -3.62 13.01 7.73
CA SER A 237 -4.14 14.32 8.14
C SER A 237 -4.02 15.41 7.07
N ILE A 238 -3.11 15.27 6.10
CA ILE A 238 -2.96 16.20 4.97
C ILE A 238 -4.15 16.17 4.00
N PHE A 239 -4.85 15.04 3.93
CA PHE A 239 -6.05 14.89 3.11
C PHE A 239 -7.24 15.42 3.90
N GLN A 240 -7.73 16.58 3.46
CA GLN A 240 -8.85 17.28 4.07
C GLN A 240 -9.81 17.74 2.97
N PRO A 241 -11.14 17.75 3.25
CA PRO A 241 -12.11 18.38 2.36
C PRO A 241 -11.80 19.86 2.14
N LEU A 242 -12.28 20.42 1.03
CA LEU A 242 -12.22 21.87 0.77
C LEU A 242 -12.83 22.67 1.93
N ALA A 243 -12.11 23.70 2.39
CA ALA A 243 -12.62 24.62 3.39
C ALA A 243 -13.54 25.69 2.78
N SER A 244 -13.27 26.12 1.54
CA SER A 244 -14.08 27.14 0.86
C SER A 244 -14.01 27.07 -0.67
N ALA A 245 -14.95 27.73 -1.35
CA ALA A 245 -14.91 27.89 -2.81
C ALA A 245 -13.73 28.74 -3.28
N SER A 246 -13.29 29.72 -2.48
CA SER A 246 -12.14 30.57 -2.81
C SER A 246 -10.82 29.78 -2.78
N GLU A 247 -10.66 28.82 -1.86
CA GLU A 247 -9.52 27.89 -1.84
C GLU A 247 -9.46 27.08 -3.14
N ARG A 248 -10.63 26.56 -3.59
CA ARG A 248 -10.74 25.81 -4.85
C ARG A 248 -10.32 26.67 -6.04
N GLU A 249 -10.82 27.91 -6.13
CA GLU A 249 -10.48 28.84 -7.20
C GLU A 249 -8.98 29.18 -7.24
N ALA A 250 -8.42 29.54 -6.08
CA ALA A 250 -6.99 29.85 -5.96
C ALA A 250 -6.13 28.68 -6.42
N PHE A 251 -6.45 27.47 -5.97
CA PHE A 251 -5.72 26.27 -6.38
C PHE A 251 -5.83 26.01 -7.88
N LEU A 252 -7.06 25.96 -8.43
CA LEU A 252 -7.29 25.65 -9.84
C LEU A 252 -6.57 26.63 -10.78
N THR A 253 -6.46 27.90 -10.37
CA THR A 253 -5.78 28.96 -11.12
C THR A 253 -4.25 28.87 -10.98
N SER A 254 -3.75 28.40 -9.84
CA SER A 254 -2.30 28.29 -9.57
C SER A 254 -1.62 27.11 -10.26
N LEU A 255 -2.33 25.99 -10.44
CA LEU A 255 -1.75 24.77 -10.98
C LEU A 255 -1.77 24.80 -12.53
N PRO A 256 -0.61 24.73 -13.22
CA PRO A 256 -0.57 24.83 -14.68
C PRO A 256 -1.45 23.82 -15.43
N ALA A 257 -1.64 22.63 -14.86
CA ALA A 257 -2.45 21.57 -15.46
C ALA A 257 -3.97 21.87 -15.44
N THR A 258 -4.43 22.73 -14.52
CA THR A 258 -5.85 23.09 -14.36
C THR A 258 -6.16 24.53 -14.74
N ALA A 259 -5.18 25.44 -14.67
CA ALA A 259 -5.36 26.87 -14.90
C ALA A 259 -6.06 27.23 -16.22
N PRO A 260 -5.77 26.58 -17.37
CA PRO A 260 -6.47 26.87 -18.63
C PRO A 260 -7.97 26.56 -18.60
N PHE A 261 -8.42 25.75 -17.64
CA PHE A 261 -9.80 25.27 -17.53
C PHE A 261 -10.52 25.80 -16.30
N ALA A 262 -9.81 26.50 -15.40
CA ALA A 262 -10.28 26.90 -14.08
C ALA A 262 -11.65 27.60 -14.12
N ALA A 263 -11.81 28.63 -14.96
CA ALA A 263 -13.07 29.35 -15.12
C ALA A 263 -14.24 28.40 -15.50
N SER A 264 -14.04 27.54 -16.51
CA SER A 264 -15.08 26.61 -16.97
C SER A 264 -15.45 25.53 -15.94
N VAL A 265 -14.48 25.12 -15.12
CA VAL A 265 -14.68 24.15 -14.02
C VAL A 265 -15.44 24.81 -12.87
N LEU A 266 -15.08 26.04 -12.50
CA LEU A 266 -15.74 26.81 -11.44
C LEU A 266 -17.18 27.16 -11.81
N GLU A 267 -17.45 27.46 -13.08
CA GLU A 267 -18.80 27.67 -13.63
C GLU A 267 -19.60 26.35 -13.78
N GLY A 268 -18.98 25.19 -13.56
CA GLY A 268 -19.61 23.88 -13.68
C GLY A 268 -19.86 23.40 -15.12
N LYS A 269 -19.39 24.15 -16.13
CA LYS A 269 -19.48 23.83 -17.56
C LYS A 269 -18.56 22.69 -17.98
N THR A 270 -17.43 22.55 -17.30
CA THR A 270 -16.45 21.47 -17.49
C THR A 270 -16.32 20.68 -16.19
N LYS A 271 -16.27 19.35 -16.29
CA LYS A 271 -16.07 18.48 -15.13
C LYS A 271 -14.60 18.15 -14.96
N LEU A 272 -14.10 18.22 -13.73
CA LEU A 272 -12.73 17.87 -13.37
C LEU A 272 -12.72 16.48 -12.75
N ILE A 273 -12.10 15.52 -13.43
CA ILE A 273 -11.85 14.19 -12.86
C ILE A 273 -10.36 14.03 -12.57
N VAL A 274 -10.04 13.25 -11.54
CA VAL A 274 -8.65 12.94 -11.17
C VAL A 274 -8.45 11.44 -11.06
N SER A 275 -7.33 10.95 -11.54
CA SER A 275 -6.88 9.58 -11.30
C SER A 275 -5.42 9.57 -10.88
N SER A 276 -5.13 8.92 -9.76
CA SER A 276 -3.77 8.70 -9.26
C SER A 276 -3.30 7.30 -9.65
N THR A 277 -2.06 7.15 -10.11
CA THR A 277 -1.55 5.86 -10.59
C THR A 277 -0.06 5.66 -10.39
N SER A 278 0.33 4.40 -10.20
CA SER A 278 1.71 3.94 -10.25
C SER A 278 2.17 3.58 -11.67
N TRP A 279 1.32 3.71 -12.71
CA TRP A 279 1.61 3.33 -14.09
C TRP A 279 2.19 1.92 -14.22
N THR A 280 1.61 1.00 -13.47
CA THR A 280 1.98 -0.41 -13.40
C THR A 280 0.86 -1.29 -13.98
N PRO A 281 1.16 -2.53 -14.40
CA PRO A 281 0.17 -3.38 -15.09
C PRO A 281 -1.11 -3.70 -14.30
N ASP A 282 -1.06 -3.61 -12.97
CA ASP A 282 -2.21 -3.74 -12.06
C ASP A 282 -3.24 -2.60 -12.20
N GLU A 283 -2.87 -1.50 -12.85
CA GLU A 283 -3.76 -0.39 -13.17
C GLU A 283 -3.90 -0.26 -14.68
N ASP A 284 -4.91 -0.95 -15.23
CA ASP A 284 -5.20 -0.92 -16.66
C ASP A 284 -5.86 0.41 -17.05
N PHE A 285 -5.04 1.40 -17.38
CA PHE A 285 -5.48 2.71 -17.86
C PHE A 285 -6.22 2.67 -19.20
N SER A 286 -6.16 1.55 -19.94
CA SER A 286 -7.01 1.35 -21.12
C SER A 286 -8.48 1.51 -20.78
N LEU A 287 -8.91 1.03 -19.60
CA LEU A 287 -10.30 1.16 -19.15
C LEU A 287 -10.76 2.62 -19.10
N LEU A 288 -9.95 3.52 -18.52
CA LEU A 288 -10.28 4.94 -18.46
C LEU A 288 -10.22 5.60 -19.85
N LEU A 289 -9.18 5.32 -20.64
CA LEU A 289 -9.06 5.93 -21.97
C LEU A 289 -10.20 5.50 -22.90
N ASP A 290 -10.55 4.23 -22.91
CA ASP A 290 -11.62 3.70 -23.75
C ASP A 290 -12.99 4.18 -23.25
N ALA A 291 -13.18 4.34 -21.94
CA ALA A 291 -14.37 4.96 -21.37
C ALA A 291 -14.51 6.43 -21.79
N LEU A 292 -13.42 7.21 -21.76
CA LEU A 292 -13.43 8.61 -22.18
C LEU A 292 -13.69 8.77 -23.68
N VAL A 293 -13.16 7.87 -24.51
CA VAL A 293 -13.50 7.83 -25.94
C VAL A 293 -14.98 7.55 -26.14
N SER A 294 -15.53 6.52 -25.46
CA SER A 294 -16.95 6.19 -25.57
C SER A 294 -17.86 7.31 -25.06
N TYR A 295 -17.49 7.94 -23.94
CA TYR A 295 -18.18 9.09 -23.37
C TYR A 295 -18.20 10.25 -24.38
N ALA A 296 -17.05 10.61 -24.97
CA ALA A 296 -16.94 11.73 -25.90
C ALA A 296 -17.85 11.63 -27.14
N GLN A 297 -18.17 10.41 -27.61
CA GLN A 297 -19.04 10.20 -28.78
C GLN A 297 -20.51 10.55 -28.50
N ALA A 298 -20.95 10.56 -27.24
CA ALA A 298 -22.34 10.85 -26.87
C ALA A 298 -22.64 12.37 -26.76
N SER A 299 -21.73 13.23 -27.23
CA SER A 299 -21.77 14.70 -27.05
C SER A 299 -22.07 15.18 -25.60
N PRO A 300 -21.37 14.65 -24.57
CA PRO A 300 -21.67 14.96 -23.18
C PRO A 300 -20.97 16.24 -22.69
N ALA A 301 -21.13 16.56 -21.40
CA ALA A 301 -20.42 17.68 -20.78
C ALA A 301 -18.88 17.53 -20.93
N PRO A 302 -18.14 18.62 -21.22
CA PRO A 302 -16.68 18.59 -21.30
C PRO A 302 -16.02 18.03 -20.04
N ILE A 303 -14.95 17.25 -20.20
CA ILE A 303 -14.15 16.72 -19.09
C ILE A 303 -12.70 17.17 -19.23
N VAL A 304 -12.13 17.60 -18.10
CA VAL A 304 -10.68 17.67 -17.90
C VAL A 304 -10.29 16.54 -16.94
N ALA A 305 -9.46 15.62 -17.42
CA ALA A 305 -8.94 14.51 -16.65
C ALA A 305 -7.48 14.78 -16.29
N ILE A 306 -7.19 14.88 -14.99
CA ILE A 306 -5.82 14.99 -14.49
C ILE A 306 -5.36 13.61 -14.01
N ILE A 307 -4.32 13.07 -14.65
CA ILE A 307 -3.70 11.80 -14.27
C ILE A 307 -2.36 12.08 -13.61
N THR A 308 -2.18 11.61 -12.38
CA THR A 308 -0.96 11.86 -11.60
C THR A 308 -0.25 10.59 -11.18
N GLY A 309 1.06 10.71 -10.96
CA GLY A 309 1.93 9.64 -10.48
C GLY A 309 3.04 9.25 -11.46
N LYS A 310 3.78 8.20 -11.13
CA LYS A 310 5.00 7.78 -11.83
C LYS A 310 5.12 6.27 -11.90
N GLY A 311 5.54 5.78 -13.05
CA GLY A 311 5.97 4.40 -13.21
C GLY A 311 6.22 4.01 -14.65
N PRO A 312 6.48 2.72 -14.91
CA PRO A 312 7.09 2.24 -16.14
C PRO A 312 6.21 2.42 -17.39
N GLN A 313 4.88 2.34 -17.26
CA GLN A 313 3.98 2.41 -18.42
C GLN A 313 3.57 3.84 -18.80
N LYS A 314 4.01 4.86 -18.04
CA LYS A 314 3.59 6.26 -18.23
C LYS A 314 3.79 6.74 -19.67
N ALA A 315 5.00 6.58 -20.21
CA ALA A 315 5.33 7.06 -21.56
C ALA A 315 4.48 6.39 -22.65
N ALA A 316 4.16 5.09 -22.50
CA ALA A 316 3.31 4.37 -23.45
C ALA A 316 1.87 4.91 -23.44
N TYR A 317 1.32 5.19 -22.25
CA TYR A 317 -0.01 5.78 -22.14
C TYR A 317 -0.05 7.25 -22.59
N GLU A 318 0.99 8.04 -22.32
CA GLU A 318 1.12 9.40 -22.86
C GLU A 318 1.10 9.39 -24.39
N ALA A 319 1.85 8.48 -25.02
CA ALA A 319 1.82 8.31 -26.48
C ALA A 319 0.42 7.91 -26.99
N ARG A 320 -0.27 7.00 -26.29
CA ARG A 320 -1.65 6.63 -26.62
C ARG A 320 -2.62 7.81 -26.49
N ILE A 321 -2.51 8.62 -25.44
CA ILE A 321 -3.33 9.82 -25.25
C ILE A 321 -3.13 10.81 -26.42
N GLN A 322 -1.88 11.05 -26.82
CA GLN A 322 -1.59 11.92 -27.97
C GLN A 322 -2.19 11.37 -29.27
N ALA A 323 -2.07 10.06 -29.51
CA ALA A 323 -2.65 9.42 -30.69
C ALA A 323 -4.19 9.54 -30.72
N LEU A 324 -4.86 9.39 -29.57
CA LEU A 324 -6.31 9.56 -29.47
C LEU A 324 -6.76 10.99 -29.76
N HIS A 325 -5.99 11.99 -29.29
CA HIS A 325 -6.25 13.39 -29.60
C HIS A 325 -6.03 13.71 -31.09
N ALA A 326 -4.91 13.25 -31.66
CA ALA A 326 -4.60 13.46 -33.07
C ALA A 326 -5.65 12.82 -34.00
N ALA A 327 -6.21 11.66 -33.60
CA ALA A 327 -7.29 10.99 -34.32
C ALA A 327 -8.68 11.61 -34.08
N GLY A 328 -8.80 12.69 -33.31
CA GLY A 328 -10.09 13.35 -33.04
C GLY A 328 -11.07 12.51 -32.22
N ARG A 329 -10.60 11.49 -31.48
CA ARG A 329 -11.46 10.54 -30.74
C ARG A 329 -11.93 11.06 -29.37
N LEU A 330 -11.44 12.22 -28.96
CA LEU A 330 -11.67 12.83 -27.64
C LEU A 330 -12.27 14.25 -27.75
N PRO A 331 -13.36 14.47 -28.52
CA PRO A 331 -14.01 15.79 -28.57
C PRO A 331 -14.51 16.18 -27.17
N GLY A 332 -14.25 17.42 -26.75
CA GLY A 332 -14.66 17.92 -25.43
C GLY A 332 -13.90 17.33 -24.23
N ILE A 333 -12.95 16.42 -24.45
CA ILE A 333 -12.14 15.81 -23.40
C ILE A 333 -10.71 16.35 -23.46
N ARG A 334 -10.12 16.68 -22.32
CA ARG A 334 -8.70 17.05 -22.18
C ARG A 334 -8.06 16.18 -21.13
N ILE A 335 -6.99 15.48 -21.48
CA ILE A 335 -6.24 14.62 -20.55
C ILE A 335 -4.87 15.26 -20.30
N GLN A 336 -4.55 15.52 -19.04
CA GLN A 336 -3.29 16.10 -18.60
C GLN A 336 -2.59 15.15 -17.64
N THR A 337 -1.30 14.93 -17.85
CA THR A 337 -0.45 14.18 -16.93
C THR A 337 0.38 15.13 -16.10
N ALA A 338 0.31 15.04 -14.76
CA ALA A 338 1.04 15.92 -13.87
C ALA A 338 1.77 15.13 -12.77
N TRP A 339 3.04 15.47 -12.51
CA TRP A 339 3.70 15.05 -11.28
C TRP A 339 3.50 16.13 -10.22
N LEU A 340 2.90 15.74 -9.09
CA LEU A 340 2.50 16.67 -8.04
C LEU A 340 3.26 16.34 -6.75
N ARG A 341 3.60 17.37 -5.99
CA ARG A 341 4.01 17.20 -4.60
C ARG A 341 2.77 16.81 -3.78
N ILE A 342 2.99 16.20 -2.61
CA ILE A 342 1.89 15.68 -1.78
C ILE A 342 0.84 16.74 -1.43
N ALA A 343 1.25 17.99 -1.16
CA ALA A 343 0.34 19.09 -0.88
C ALA A 343 -0.50 19.47 -2.11
N ASP A 344 0.12 19.58 -3.28
CA ASP A 344 -0.56 19.88 -4.55
C ASP A 344 -1.48 18.73 -4.96
N TYR A 345 -1.10 17.48 -4.66
CA TYR A 345 -1.94 16.29 -4.86
C TYR A 345 -3.19 16.33 -3.98
N ALA A 346 -3.04 16.57 -2.67
CA ALA A 346 -4.18 16.68 -1.75
C ALA A 346 -5.12 17.83 -2.15
N ALA A 347 -4.57 18.96 -2.58
CA ALA A 347 -5.34 20.10 -3.08
C ALA A 347 -6.07 19.80 -4.40
N LEU A 348 -5.46 19.02 -5.30
CA LEU A 348 -6.11 18.55 -6.52
C LEU A 348 -7.29 17.61 -6.20
N LEU A 349 -7.10 16.64 -5.32
CA LEU A 349 -8.14 15.69 -4.94
C LEU A 349 -9.37 16.41 -4.41
N ARG A 350 -9.21 17.32 -3.44
CA ARG A 350 -10.34 18.06 -2.86
C ARG A 350 -11.03 18.99 -3.87
N SER A 351 -10.30 19.45 -4.91
CA SER A 351 -10.80 20.36 -5.95
C SER A 351 -11.53 19.67 -7.12
N ALA A 352 -11.31 18.37 -7.31
CA ALA A 352 -11.93 17.57 -8.36
C ALA A 352 -13.40 17.26 -8.08
N ASP A 353 -14.17 16.99 -9.13
CA ASP A 353 -15.58 16.61 -9.05
C ASP A 353 -15.76 15.11 -8.75
N LEU A 354 -14.89 14.26 -9.33
CA LEU A 354 -14.91 12.80 -9.17
C LEU A 354 -13.48 12.21 -9.26
N GLY A 355 -13.16 11.29 -8.35
CA GLY A 355 -11.96 10.45 -8.44
C GLY A 355 -12.21 9.19 -9.26
N VAL A 356 -11.26 8.76 -10.08
CA VAL A 356 -11.31 7.47 -10.78
C VAL A 356 -10.19 6.57 -10.28
N CYS A 357 -10.56 5.44 -9.66
CA CYS A 357 -9.62 4.43 -9.18
C CYS A 357 -9.68 3.17 -10.05
N LEU A 358 -8.54 2.80 -10.63
CA LEU A 358 -8.41 1.64 -11.53
C LEU A 358 -7.70 0.46 -10.85
N HIS A 359 -7.46 0.54 -9.54
CA HIS A 359 -6.73 -0.48 -8.81
C HIS A 359 -7.43 -1.83 -8.92
N LYS A 360 -6.69 -2.84 -9.39
CA LYS A 360 -7.11 -4.24 -9.38
C LYS A 360 -6.35 -4.95 -8.27
N SER A 361 -7.11 -5.62 -7.40
CA SER A 361 -6.55 -6.44 -6.34
C SER A 361 -5.95 -7.72 -6.92
N SER A 362 -4.67 -7.99 -6.66
CA SER A 362 -4.05 -9.27 -7.08
C SER A 362 -4.57 -10.45 -6.26
N SER A 363 -4.93 -10.22 -4.99
CA SER A 363 -5.51 -11.22 -4.10
C SER A 363 -7.03 -11.26 -4.13
N GLY A 364 -7.68 -10.22 -4.64
CA GLY A 364 -9.13 -10.05 -4.56
C GLY A 364 -9.63 -9.54 -3.20
N VAL A 365 -8.73 -9.31 -2.24
CA VAL A 365 -9.08 -9.01 -0.84
C VAL A 365 -8.27 -7.87 -0.21
N ASP A 366 -7.41 -7.17 -0.97
CA ASP A 366 -6.74 -5.94 -0.50
C ASP A 366 -7.60 -4.68 -0.75
N LEU A 367 -7.19 -3.52 -0.24
CA LEU A 367 -7.92 -2.26 -0.43
C LEU A 367 -7.31 -1.39 -1.54
N PRO A 368 -8.13 -0.64 -2.30
CA PRO A 368 -7.64 0.37 -3.22
C PRO A 368 -7.14 1.59 -2.45
N MET A 369 -5.89 1.54 -1.99
CA MET A 369 -5.30 2.55 -1.10
C MET A 369 -5.44 4.00 -1.57
N LYS A 370 -5.42 4.26 -2.88
CA LYS A 370 -5.62 5.59 -3.46
C LYS A 370 -7.01 6.19 -3.18
N VAL A 371 -8.03 5.35 -2.99
CA VAL A 371 -9.37 5.79 -2.61
C VAL A 371 -9.39 6.39 -1.21
N VAL A 372 -8.52 5.92 -0.32
CA VAL A 372 -8.40 6.46 1.05
C VAL A 372 -8.01 7.95 0.99
N ASP A 373 -7.04 8.32 0.16
CA ASP A 373 -6.65 9.72 -0.03
C ASP A 373 -7.79 10.58 -0.61
N MET A 374 -8.53 10.01 -1.57
CA MET A 374 -9.68 10.66 -2.21
C MET A 374 -10.78 10.93 -1.18
N PHE A 375 -11.15 9.93 -0.38
CA PHE A 375 -12.12 10.09 0.71
C PHE A 375 -11.64 11.04 1.79
N GLY A 376 -10.37 10.99 2.20
CA GLY A 376 -9.81 12.00 3.11
C GLY A 376 -9.95 13.42 2.60
N SER A 377 -9.92 13.60 1.28
CA SER A 377 -10.11 14.88 0.60
C SER A 377 -11.60 15.22 0.33
N GLY A 378 -12.53 14.40 0.81
CA GLY A 378 -13.97 14.53 0.56
C GLY A 378 -14.35 14.36 -0.92
N LEU A 379 -13.54 13.63 -1.70
CA LEU A 379 -13.75 13.37 -3.12
C LEU A 379 -14.45 12.02 -3.30
N PRO A 380 -15.68 11.97 -3.85
CA PRO A 380 -16.32 10.70 -4.21
C PRO A 380 -15.59 10.02 -5.36
N VAL A 381 -15.75 8.70 -5.48
CA VAL A 381 -15.00 7.90 -6.45
C VAL A 381 -15.89 7.06 -7.37
N ALA A 382 -15.47 6.89 -8.62
CA ALA A 382 -15.77 5.75 -9.44
C ALA A 382 -14.58 4.78 -9.35
N ALA A 383 -14.80 3.55 -8.90
CA ALA A 383 -13.71 2.61 -8.65
C ALA A 383 -13.97 1.24 -9.28
N TYR A 384 -12.90 0.59 -9.76
CA TYR A 384 -12.97 -0.80 -10.20
C TYR A 384 -13.45 -1.68 -9.04
N SER A 385 -14.42 -2.56 -9.31
CA SER A 385 -15.24 -3.20 -8.26
C SER A 385 -15.22 -4.72 -8.24
N ALA A 386 -14.52 -5.37 -9.18
CA ALA A 386 -14.50 -6.83 -9.29
C ALA A 386 -13.53 -7.49 -8.28
N TYR A 387 -13.69 -7.23 -6.99
CA TYR A 387 -12.98 -7.90 -5.90
C TYR A 387 -13.76 -7.79 -4.57
N ALA A 388 -13.56 -8.76 -3.68
CA ALA A 388 -14.43 -9.02 -2.53
C ALA A 388 -14.42 -7.89 -1.48
N SER A 389 -13.26 -7.25 -1.29
CA SER A 389 -13.07 -6.15 -0.34
C SER A 389 -13.59 -4.80 -0.82
N PHE A 390 -14.07 -4.67 -2.06
CA PHE A 390 -14.53 -3.39 -2.64
C PHE A 390 -15.53 -2.67 -1.72
N GLY A 391 -16.54 -3.41 -1.24
CA GLY A 391 -17.63 -2.88 -0.41
C GLY A 391 -17.22 -2.42 0.99
N GLU A 392 -16.00 -2.73 1.45
CA GLU A 392 -15.50 -2.31 2.77
C GLU A 392 -15.02 -0.87 2.79
N LEU A 393 -14.55 -0.37 1.64
CA LEU A 393 -14.12 1.02 1.48
C LEU A 393 -15.13 1.79 0.64
N VAL A 394 -15.46 1.31 -0.55
CA VAL A 394 -16.41 1.97 -1.47
C VAL A 394 -17.80 1.37 -1.29
N ARG A 395 -18.68 2.13 -0.65
CA ARG A 395 -20.08 1.79 -0.45
C ARG A 395 -20.90 2.36 -1.62
N ASP A 396 -21.33 1.48 -2.52
CA ASP A 396 -22.00 1.86 -3.76
C ASP A 396 -23.24 2.73 -3.49
N GLY A 397 -23.22 3.95 -4.03
CA GLY A 397 -24.29 4.94 -3.88
C GLY A 397 -24.26 5.76 -2.61
N VAL A 398 -23.29 5.50 -1.73
CA VAL A 398 -23.07 6.28 -0.52
C VAL A 398 -21.87 7.20 -0.71
N ASN A 399 -20.68 6.66 -0.95
CA ASN A 399 -19.43 7.43 -1.07
C ASN A 399 -18.74 7.26 -2.44
N GLY A 400 -19.22 6.33 -3.26
CA GLY A 400 -18.72 6.09 -4.61
C GLY A 400 -19.59 5.12 -5.41
N ARG A 401 -19.08 4.69 -6.56
CA ARG A 401 -19.76 3.78 -7.50
C ARG A 401 -18.77 2.77 -8.07
N GLY A 402 -19.23 1.53 -8.23
CA GLY A 402 -18.45 0.46 -8.87
C GLY A 402 -18.52 0.49 -10.39
N PHE A 403 -17.44 0.06 -11.05
CA PHE A 403 -17.45 -0.36 -12.44
C PHE A 403 -16.50 -1.54 -12.66
N GLU A 404 -16.63 -2.25 -13.78
CA GLU A 404 -15.74 -3.34 -14.17
C GLU A 404 -15.26 -3.21 -15.62
N THR A 405 -16.01 -2.50 -16.46
CA THR A 405 -15.71 -2.32 -17.89
C THR A 405 -15.64 -0.84 -18.27
N ALA A 406 -14.94 -0.56 -19.37
CA ALA A 406 -14.88 0.79 -19.95
C ALA A 406 -16.28 1.33 -20.29
N GLY A 407 -17.17 0.47 -20.78
CA GLY A 407 -18.55 0.85 -21.09
C GLY A 407 -19.36 1.24 -19.86
N GLN A 408 -19.24 0.49 -18.77
CA GLN A 408 -19.87 0.84 -17.48
C GLN A 408 -19.33 2.17 -16.94
N LEU A 409 -18.01 2.39 -17.01
CA LEU A 409 -17.41 3.66 -16.60
C LEU A 409 -17.92 4.82 -17.47
N ALA A 410 -17.99 4.66 -18.79
CA ALA A 410 -18.53 5.68 -19.69
C ALA A 410 -19.99 6.03 -19.37
N ALA A 411 -20.84 5.01 -19.16
CA ALA A 411 -22.23 5.20 -18.78
C ALA A 411 -22.36 5.90 -17.42
N LEU A 412 -21.50 5.54 -16.46
CA LEU A 412 -21.45 6.16 -15.15
C LEU A 412 -21.07 7.64 -15.24
N LEU A 413 -20.03 7.99 -16.02
CA LEU A 413 -19.65 9.38 -16.25
C LEU A 413 -20.78 10.17 -16.91
N ALA A 414 -21.44 9.59 -17.92
CA ALA A 414 -22.58 10.21 -18.59
C ALA A 414 -23.76 10.46 -17.64
N ARG A 415 -24.05 9.51 -16.74
CA ARG A 415 -25.09 9.66 -15.72
C ARG A 415 -24.73 10.74 -14.71
N LEU A 416 -23.55 10.66 -14.10
CA LEU A 416 -23.13 11.56 -13.02
C LEU A 416 -22.97 13.01 -13.51
N PHE A 417 -22.51 13.21 -14.74
CA PHE A 417 -22.32 14.53 -15.32
C PHE A 417 -23.51 15.01 -16.16
N GLY A 418 -24.56 14.18 -16.27
CA GLY A 418 -25.75 14.46 -17.05
C GLY A 418 -26.90 15.00 -16.20
N GLY A 419 -27.43 16.16 -16.59
CA GLY A 419 -28.67 16.71 -16.06
C GLY A 419 -28.64 17.01 -14.56
N ARG A 420 -29.83 17.25 -14.00
CA ARG A 420 -30.00 17.60 -12.59
C ARG A 420 -29.84 16.41 -11.65
N GLU A 421 -30.38 15.25 -12.04
CA GLU A 421 -30.33 14.03 -11.22
C GLU A 421 -28.88 13.54 -10.98
N GLY A 422 -28.03 13.60 -12.01
CA GLY A 422 -26.61 13.27 -11.89
C GLY A 422 -25.87 14.21 -10.95
N ALA A 423 -26.15 15.52 -11.03
CA ALA A 423 -25.57 16.52 -10.12
C ALA A 423 -26.00 16.28 -8.66
N GLU A 424 -27.28 15.97 -8.42
CA GLU A 424 -27.78 15.61 -7.09
C GLU A 424 -27.16 14.30 -6.58
N GLU A 425 -26.93 13.32 -7.46
CA GLU A 425 -26.20 12.09 -7.13
C GLU A 425 -24.76 12.38 -6.71
N LEU A 426 -24.02 13.20 -7.45
CA LEU A 426 -22.65 13.59 -7.11
C LEU A 426 -22.57 14.30 -5.75
N VAL A 427 -23.54 15.16 -5.43
CA VAL A 427 -23.61 15.80 -4.11
C VAL A 427 -23.79 14.76 -3.01
N ARG A 428 -24.73 13.81 -3.18
CA ARG A 428 -24.91 12.72 -2.19
C ARG A 428 -23.65 11.88 -2.01
N LEU A 429 -22.99 11.49 -3.11
CA LEU A 429 -21.74 10.72 -3.06
C LEU A 429 -20.64 11.49 -2.32
N ARG A 430 -20.55 12.80 -2.58
CA ARG A 430 -19.58 13.68 -1.92
C ARG A 430 -19.81 13.78 -0.42
N GLU A 431 -21.06 13.87 0.03
CA GLU A 431 -21.38 13.85 1.46
C GLU A 431 -21.02 12.51 2.11
N GLY A 432 -21.22 11.38 1.42
CA GLY A 432 -20.74 10.09 1.91
C GLY A 432 -19.21 10.03 2.00
N ALA A 433 -18.48 10.53 1.00
CA ALA A 433 -17.03 10.62 1.03
C ALA A 433 -16.51 11.53 2.16
N ARG A 434 -17.20 12.64 2.43
CA ARG A 434 -16.93 13.52 3.58
C ARG A 434 -17.16 12.79 4.91
N GLY A 435 -18.18 11.95 5.00
CA GLY A 435 -18.40 11.07 6.15
C GLY A 435 -17.21 10.15 6.41
N GLU A 436 -16.67 9.51 5.37
CA GLU A 436 -15.44 8.69 5.49
C GLU A 436 -14.22 9.52 5.92
N SER A 437 -14.13 10.78 5.47
CA SER A 437 -13.03 11.68 5.84
C SER A 437 -12.95 11.97 7.34
N ALA A 438 -14.01 11.75 8.11
CA ALA A 438 -14.00 11.96 9.55
C ALA A 438 -13.24 10.85 10.31
N LEU A 439 -13.08 9.66 9.72
CA LEU A 439 -12.37 8.54 10.32
C LEU A 439 -10.88 8.67 10.01
N ARG A 440 -10.02 8.86 11.03
CA ARG A 440 -8.56 8.93 10.84
C ARG A 440 -7.85 7.71 11.38
N TRP A 441 -6.58 7.64 11.00
CA TRP A 441 -5.70 6.54 11.35
C TRP A 441 -5.60 6.34 12.85
N ASP A 442 -5.35 7.42 13.61
CA ASP A 442 -5.07 7.31 15.03
C ASP A 442 -6.28 6.76 15.81
N GLU A 443 -7.51 7.23 15.54
CA GLU A 443 -8.71 6.72 16.23
C GLU A 443 -9.04 5.27 15.83
N GLU A 444 -8.84 4.91 14.55
CA GLU A 444 -9.03 3.54 14.08
C GLU A 444 -7.97 2.60 14.70
N TRP A 445 -6.73 3.06 14.77
CA TRP A 445 -5.62 2.34 15.36
C TRP A 445 -5.84 2.11 16.86
N ASP A 446 -6.23 3.15 17.60
CA ASP A 446 -6.52 3.07 19.03
C ASP A 446 -7.66 2.09 19.33
N ARG A 447 -8.70 2.10 18.48
CA ARG A 447 -9.86 1.21 18.59
C ARG A 447 -9.48 -0.26 18.38
N VAL A 448 -8.55 -0.55 17.47
CA VAL A 448 -8.22 -1.91 17.05
C VAL A 448 -6.95 -2.41 17.73
N LEU A 449 -5.83 -1.72 17.53
CA LEU A 449 -4.50 -2.15 17.99
C LEU A 449 -4.08 -1.54 19.32
N GLY A 450 -4.59 -0.37 19.69
CA GLY A 450 -4.38 0.18 21.03
C GLY A 450 -4.72 -0.87 22.10
N ARG A 451 -5.83 -1.59 21.92
CA ARG A 451 -6.26 -2.69 22.81
C ARG A 451 -5.35 -3.91 22.75
N VAL A 452 -4.91 -4.30 21.56
CA VAL A 452 -4.02 -5.47 21.36
C VAL A 452 -2.69 -5.26 22.07
N PHE A 453 -2.16 -4.02 22.02
CA PHE A 453 -0.93 -3.65 22.73
C PHE A 453 -1.16 -3.27 24.20
N GLY A 454 -2.41 -3.12 24.64
CA GLY A 454 -2.75 -2.73 26.02
C GLY A 454 -2.55 -1.25 26.33
N PHE A 455 -2.56 -0.39 25.32
CA PHE A 455 -2.53 1.07 25.46
C PHE A 455 -3.90 1.67 25.73
N THR A 456 -4.97 1.02 25.25
CA THR A 456 -6.35 1.49 25.37
C THR A 456 -7.25 0.39 25.94
N GLU A 457 -8.37 0.79 26.57
CA GLU A 457 -9.37 -0.11 27.16
C GLU A 457 -10.26 -0.82 26.14
#